data_AF-A0A6L6VEA8-F1
#
_entry.id   AF-A0A6L6VEA8-F1
#
_cell.length_a   1.000
_cell.length_b   1.000
_cell.length_c   1.000
_cell.angle_alpha   90.00
_cell.angle_beta   90.00
_cell.angle_gamma   90.00
#
_symmetry.space_group_name_H-M   'P 1'
#
loop_
_entity.id
_entity.type
_entity.pdbx_description
1 polymer ?
#
loop_
_entity_poly.entity_id
_entity_poly.type
_entity_poly.pdbx_seq_one_letter_code
_entity_poly.pdbx_strand_id
1 'polypeptide(L)' 'MERNSLHDDVSATYSVFGQDERLVLQIDTYGSLERKIPGKKSQTIQFDRNSAEQLFKILKDEFLFK' A
#
# COMPACT_ATOMS: atom_id res chain seq x y z
N MET A 1 16.25 14.51 -12.31
CA MET A 1 14.95 14.07 -11.78
C MET A 1 14.51 12.89 -12.62
N GLU A 2 14.34 11.72 -12.03
CA GLU A 2 13.73 10.58 -12.71
C GLU A 2 12.27 10.92 -13.02
N ARG A 3 11.82 10.59 -14.23
CA ARG A 3 10.42 10.76 -14.64
C ARG A 3 9.62 9.63 -14.01
N ASN A 4 8.53 9.96 -13.32
CA ASN A 4 7.59 8.94 -12.85
C ASN A 4 7.11 8.12 -14.05
N SER A 5 7.19 6.80 -13.93
CA SER A 5 6.69 5.84 -14.91
C SER A 5 5.75 4.87 -14.20
N LEU A 6 4.82 4.29 -14.93
CA LEU A 6 3.96 3.24 -14.39
C LEU A 6 4.85 2.03 -14.09
N HIS A 7 4.76 1.52 -12.87
CA HIS A 7 5.39 0.26 -12.49
C HIS A 7 4.59 -0.92 -13.04
N ASP A 8 5.25 -2.05 -13.28
CA ASP A 8 4.58 -3.30 -13.61
C ASP A 8 3.71 -3.79 -12.45
N ASP A 9 2.65 -4.52 -12.79
CA ASP A 9 1.74 -5.11 -11.81
C ASP A 9 2.45 -6.12 -10.91
N VAL A 10 2.11 -6.08 -9.62
CA VAL A 10 2.61 -7.01 -8.61
C VAL A 10 1.48 -7.51 -7.72
N SER A 11 1.62 -8.73 -7.21
CA SER A 11 0.71 -9.25 -6.20
C SER A 11 0.84 -8.44 -4.90
N ALA A 12 -0.27 -8.25 -4.20
CA ALA A 12 -0.29 -7.64 -2.88
C ALA A 12 -1.35 -8.30 -1.98
N THR A 13 -1.13 -8.25 -0.68
CA THR A 13 -2.13 -8.60 0.34
C THR A 13 -2.29 -7.44 1.31
N TYR A 14 -3.39 -7.42 2.05
CA TYR A 14 -3.57 -6.50 3.15
C TYR A 14 -3.98 -7.23 4.43
N SER A 15 -3.66 -6.64 5.57
CA SER A 15 -4.08 -7.11 6.88
C SER A 15 -4.38 -5.93 7.78
N VAL A 16 -5.33 -6.10 8.70
CA VAL A 16 -5.63 -5.13 9.75
C VAL A 16 -5.34 -5.76 11.10
N PHE A 17 -4.62 -5.05 11.96
CA PHE A 17 -4.30 -5.53 13.31
C PHE A 17 -4.24 -4.36 14.30
N GLY A 18 -4.22 -4.67 15.60
CA GLY A 18 -4.34 -3.68 16.67
C GLY A 18 -5.77 -3.58 17.23
N GLN A 19 -5.98 -2.66 18.17
CA GLN A 19 -7.27 -2.41 18.82
C GLN A 19 -7.50 -0.90 18.96
N ASP A 20 -8.76 -0.50 18.79
CA ASP A 20 -9.23 0.88 18.92
C ASP A 20 -8.37 1.90 18.15
N GLU A 21 -7.84 2.90 18.85
CA GLU A 21 -6.99 3.97 18.30
C GLU A 21 -5.61 3.49 17.83
N ARG A 22 -5.25 2.23 18.09
CA ARG A 22 -3.99 1.61 17.63
C ARG A 22 -4.19 0.66 16.45
N LEU A 23 -5.34 0.74 15.77
CA LEU A 23 -5.60 -0.04 14.58
C LEU A 23 -4.65 0.39 13.43
N VAL A 24 -4.04 -0.60 12.79
CA VAL A 24 -3.09 -0.43 11.70
C VAL A 24 -3.55 -1.26 10.50
N LEU A 25 -3.65 -0.61 9.34
CA LEU A 25 -3.74 -1.27 8.04
C LEU A 25 -2.32 -1.49 7.51
N GLN A 26 -1.99 -2.71 7.13
CA GLN A 26 -0.77 -3.04 6.42
C GLN A 26 -1.08 -3.55 5.03
N ILE A 27 -0.33 -3.06 4.04
CA ILE A 27 -0.29 -3.58 2.67
C ILE A 27 1.10 -4.13 2.42
N ASP A 28 1.17 -5.39 2.02
CA ASP A 28 2.40 -6.07 1.64
C ASP A 28 2.39 -6.30 0.13
N THR A 29 3.43 -5.84 -0.57
CA THR A 29 3.65 -6.20 -1.98
C THR A 29 4.68 -7.30 -2.08
N TYR A 30 4.50 -8.17 -3.06
CA TYR A 30 5.42 -9.25 -3.38
C TYR A 30 6.16 -8.86 -4.66
N GLY A 31 7.48 -9.04 -4.69
CA GLY A 31 8.25 -8.67 -5.88
C GLY A 31 7.74 -9.39 -7.14
N SER A 32 8.14 -8.90 -8.32
CA SER A 32 7.68 -9.44 -9.60
C SER A 32 7.76 -10.97 -9.68
N LEU A 33 6.84 -11.57 -10.43
CA LEU A 33 6.75 -13.02 -10.62
C LEU A 33 8.06 -13.62 -11.17
N GLU A 34 8.83 -12.82 -11.92
CA GLU A 34 10.13 -13.16 -12.49
C GLU A 34 11.29 -13.18 -11.47
N ARG A 35 11.05 -12.89 -10.19
CA ARG A 35 12.10 -12.98 -9.18
C ARG A 35 12.52 -14.42 -8.94
N LYS A 36 13.83 -14.61 -8.79
CA LYS A 36 14.47 -15.88 -8.42
C LYS A 36 13.91 -16.53 -7.14
N ILE A 37 13.30 -15.75 -6.25
CA ILE A 37 12.55 -16.23 -5.08
C ILE A 37 11.13 -15.64 -5.16
N PRO A 38 10.17 -16.37 -5.74
CA PRO A 38 8.78 -15.96 -5.81
C PRO A 38 8.17 -15.78 -4.41
N GLY A 39 7.24 -14.83 -4.27
CA GLY A 39 6.47 -14.64 -3.03
C GLY A 39 7.22 -13.98 -1.88
N LYS A 40 8.49 -13.57 -2.04
CA LYS A 40 9.18 -12.77 -1.01
C LYS A 40 8.60 -11.36 -0.97
N LYS A 41 8.14 -10.95 0.22
CA LYS A 41 7.71 -9.58 0.52
C LYS A 41 8.79 -8.59 0.11
N SER A 42 8.45 -7.65 -0.76
CA SER A 42 9.36 -6.61 -1.25
C SER A 42 9.17 -5.29 -0.52
N GLN A 43 7.94 -4.95 -0.15
CA GLN A 43 7.61 -3.72 0.54
C GLN A 43 6.47 -3.97 1.52
N THR A 44 6.51 -3.22 2.61
CA THR A 44 5.42 -3.12 3.60
C THR A 44 5.06 -1.65 3.70
N ILE A 45 3.78 -1.31 3.57
CA ILE A 45 3.28 0.03 3.86
C ILE A 45 2.25 -0.12 4.99
N GLN A 46 2.41 0.67 6.04
CA GLN A 46 1.49 0.67 7.18
C GLN A 46 0.85 2.05 7.34
N PHE A 47 -0.44 2.04 7.63
CA PHE A 47 -1.22 3.23 7.93
C PHE A 47 -1.86 3.05 9.29
N ASP A 48 -1.61 4.01 10.17
CA ASP A 48 -2.45 4.26 11.33
C ASP A 48 -3.69 5.08 10.91
N ARG A 49 -4.57 5.38 11.87
CA ARG A 49 -5.79 6.14 11.61
C ARG A 49 -5.52 7.49 10.93
N ASN A 50 -4.50 8.21 11.37
CA ASN A 50 -4.22 9.56 10.89
C ASN A 50 -3.64 9.56 9.46
N SER A 51 -2.66 8.70 9.18
CA SER A 51 -2.06 8.55 7.85
C SER A 51 -3.04 7.94 6.84
N ALA A 52 -3.91 7.03 7.27
CA ALA A 52 -5.00 6.50 6.44
C ALA A 52 -5.98 7.61 6.01
N GLU A 53 -6.36 8.50 6.92
CA GLU A 53 -7.24 9.64 6.63
C GLU A 53 -6.58 10.61 5.64
N GLN A 54 -5.29 10.89 5.81
CA GLN A 54 -4.53 11.72 4.87
C GLN A 54 -4.50 11.10 3.46
N LEU A 55 -4.18 9.80 3.35
CA LEU A 55 -4.18 9.11 2.06
C LEU A 55 -5.57 9.09 1.43
N PHE A 56 -6.62 8.82 2.22
CA PHE A 56 -8.00 8.84 1.75
C PHE A 56 -8.37 10.21 1.17
N LYS A 57 -7.98 11.30 1.84
CA LYS A 57 -8.24 12.66 1.34
C LYS A 57 -7.55 12.92 0.01
N ILE A 58 -6.26 12.55 -0.13
CA ILE A 58 -5.53 12.69 -1.39
C ILE A 58 -6.25 11.93 -2.51
N LEU A 59 -6.59 10.67 -2.27
CA LEU A 59 -7.27 9.84 -3.27
C LEU A 59 -8.66 10.40 -3.62
N LYS A 60 -9.40 10.89 -2.62
CA LYS A 60 -10.73 11.48 -2.82
C LYS A 60 -10.65 12.76 -3.66
N ASP A 61 -9.71 13.65 -3.35
CA ASP A 61 -9.58 14.94 -4.03
C ASP A 61 -9.08 14.76 -5.48
N GLU A 62 -8.15 13.84 -5.72
CA GLU A 62 -7.58 13.59 -7.05
C GLU A 62 -8.51 12.77 -7.97
N PHE A 63 -9.23 11.78 -7.43
CA PHE A 63 -10.09 10.90 -8.23
C PHE A 63 -11.59 11.18 -8.07
N LEU A 64 -11.96 12.21 -7.31
CA LEU A 64 -13.34 12.66 -7.09
C LEU A 64 -14.29 11.55 -6.58
N PHE A 65 -13.78 10.70 -5.69
CA PHE A 65 -14.58 9.65 -5.06
C PHE A 65 -15.73 10.25 -4.23
N LYS A 66 -16.92 9.63 -4.33
CA LYS A 66 -18.13 10.08 -3.64
C LYS A 66 -18.23 9.49 -2.25
#